data_AF-A0A7D5MDX6-F1
#
_entry.id   AF-A0A7D5MDX6-F1
#
_cell.length_a   1.000
_cell.length_b   1.000
_cell.length_c   1.000
_cell.angle_alpha   90.00
_cell.angle_beta   90.00
_cell.angle_gamma   90.00
#
_symmetry.space_group_name_H-M   'P 1'
#
loop_
_entity.id
_entity.type
_entity.pdbx_description
1 polymer ?
#
loop_
_entity_poly.entity_id
_entity_poly.type
_entity_poly.pdbx_seq_one_letter_code
_entity_poly.pdbx_strand_id
1 'polypeptide(L)' 'MKNAQCKKCLNKFNEKDIYTIQQFQYRKEPPYAWIVEFFKNLEVDEWDSFCEKCIMNYSKNSFEIWKNDSKN' A
#
# COMPACT_ATOMS: atom_id res chain seq x y z
N MET A 1 -7.04 -0.52 22.58
CA MET A 1 -5.58 -0.34 22.72
C MET A 1 -4.98 -0.34 21.32
N LYS A 2 -3.90 0.42 21.09
CA LYS A 2 -3.20 0.41 19.80
C LYS A 2 -2.18 -0.73 19.80
N ASN A 3 -2.44 -1.75 18.99
CA ASN A 3 -1.72 -3.02 18.95
C ASN A 3 -1.13 -3.33 17.56
N ALA A 4 -1.67 -2.72 16.50
CA ALA A 4 -1.08 -2.79 15.17
C ALA A 4 0.03 -1.73 14.99
N GLN A 5 1.04 -2.05 14.17
CA GLN A 5 2.13 -1.13 13.82
C GLN A 5 2.20 -0.95 12.31
N CYS A 6 2.38 0.30 11.87
CA CYS A 6 2.50 0.62 10.46
C CYS A 6 3.91 0.25 9.97
N LYS A 7 4.01 -0.61 8.95
CA LYS A 7 5.29 -1.00 8.33
C LYS A 7 6.10 0.20 7.84
N LYS A 8 5.42 1.22 7.28
CA LYS A 8 6.08 2.41 6.71
C LYS A 8 6.60 3.41 7.74
N CYS A 9 5.75 3.79 8.70
CA CYS A 9 6.05 4.91 9.61
C CYS A 9 6.25 4.48 11.06
N LEU A 10 6.18 3.19 11.35
CA LEU A 10 6.38 2.57 12.68
C LEU A 10 5.42 3.05 13.77
N ASN A 11 4.48 3.93 13.46
CA ASN A 11 3.44 4.38 14.37
C ASN A 11 2.45 3.25 14.68
N LYS A 12 2.02 3.19 15.95
CA LYS A 12 0.98 2.28 16.39
C LYS A 12 -0.42 2.84 16.13
N PHE A 13 -1.36 1.97 15.82
CA PHE A 13 -2.78 2.29 15.58
C PHE A 13 -3.68 1.13 16.02
N ASN A 14 -5.01 1.29 15.98
CA ASN A 14 -5.91 0.22 16.40
C ASN A 14 -6.02 -0.85 15.31
N GLU A 15 -6.07 -2.13 15.67
CA GLU A 15 -6.24 -3.23 14.70
C GLU A 15 -7.46 -3.07 13.78
N LYS A 16 -8.56 -2.50 14.27
CA LYS A 16 -9.75 -2.22 13.45
C LYS A 16 -9.51 -1.24 12.29
N ASP A 17 -8.40 -0.50 12.35
CA ASP A 17 -8.00 0.51 11.38
C ASP A 17 -6.81 -0.01 10.52
N ILE A 18 -6.61 -1.33 10.42
CA ILE A 18 -5.56 -1.95 9.57
C ILE A 18 -5.95 -1.85 8.10
N TYR A 19 -4.98 -1.39 7.32
CA TYR A 19 -4.99 -1.45 5.87
C TYR A 19 -3.85 -2.36 5.40
N THR A 20 -4.10 -3.12 4.34
CA THR A 20 -3.13 -3.99 3.67
C THR A 20 -3.09 -3.67 2.18
N ILE A 21 -2.07 -4.17 1.47
CA ILE A 21 -1.96 -3.93 0.02
C ILE A 21 -3.06 -4.66 -0.77
N GLN A 22 -3.72 -5.66 -0.18
CA GLN A 22 -4.85 -6.36 -0.80
C GLN A 22 -6.01 -5.43 -1.17
N GLN A 23 -6.16 -4.29 -0.48
CA GLN A 23 -7.19 -3.30 -0.84
C GLN A 23 -7.02 -2.74 -2.26
N PHE A 24 -5.83 -2.85 -2.85
CA PHE A 24 -5.58 -2.43 -4.22
C PHE A 24 -6.19 -3.38 -5.26
N GLN A 25 -6.58 -4.61 -4.88
CA GLN A 25 -7.23 -5.58 -5.79
C GLN A 25 -8.53 -5.05 -6.39
N TYR A 26 -9.23 -4.15 -5.69
CA TYR A 26 -10.49 -3.56 -6.12
C TYR A 26 -10.33 -2.35 -7.06
N ARG A 27 -9.09 -1.98 -7.38
CA ARG A 27 -8.81 -0.86 -8.29
C ARG A 27 -8.70 -1.36 -9.71
N LYS A 28 -9.17 -0.54 -10.65
CA LYS A 28 -9.00 -0.81 -12.08
C LYS A 28 -7.55 -0.58 -12.52
N GLU A 29 -6.93 0.49 -12.03
CA GLU A 29 -5.59 0.93 -12.40
C GLU A 29 -4.81 1.44 -11.17
N PRO A 30 -3.51 1.13 -11.07
CA PRO A 30 -2.78 0.11 -11.84
C PRO A 30 -3.30 -1.32 -11.61
N PRO A 31 -3.03 -2.28 -12.52
CA PRO A 31 -3.38 -3.68 -12.30
C PRO A 31 -2.78 -4.23 -11.00
N TYR A 32 -3.51 -5.10 -10.30
CA TYR A 32 -3.04 -5.62 -9.01
C TYR A 32 -1.69 -6.34 -9.09
N ALA A 33 -1.42 -7.08 -10.19
CA ALA A 33 -0.12 -7.72 -10.41
C ALA A 33 1.04 -6.69 -10.39
N TRP A 34 0.84 -5.54 -11.02
CA TRP A 34 1.84 -4.45 -11.01
C TRP A 34 2.00 -3.86 -9.59
N ILE A 35 0.90 -3.71 -8.84
CA ILE A 35 0.94 -3.27 -7.44
C ILE A 35 1.76 -4.24 -6.58
N VAL A 36 1.56 -5.55 -6.72
CA VAL A 36 2.30 -6.56 -5.97
C VAL A 36 3.80 -6.45 -6.26
N GLU A 37 4.19 -6.30 -7.54
CA GLU A 37 5.60 -6.09 -7.90
C GLU A 37 6.17 -4.78 -7.34
N PHE A 38 5.40 -3.69 -7.43
CA PHE A 38 5.77 -2.40 -6.85
C PHE A 38 6.07 -2.49 -5.35
N PHE A 39 5.20 -3.15 -4.57
CA PHE A 39 5.41 -3.32 -3.14
C PHE A 39 6.52 -4.34 -2.80
N LYS A 40 6.70 -5.37 -3.62
CA LYS A 40 7.81 -6.32 -3.48
C LYS A 40 9.17 -5.62 -3.58
N ASN A 41 9.32 -4.66 -4.48
CA ASN A 41 10.53 -3.83 -4.61
C ASN A 41 10.78 -2.91 -3.40
N LEU A 42 9.75 -2.68 -2.59
CA LEU A 42 9.82 -1.91 -1.34
C LEU A 42 9.95 -2.81 -0.09
N GLU A 43 10.16 -4.12 -0.29
CA GLU A 43 10.22 -5.13 0.79
C GLU A 43 8.96 -5.12 1.68
N VAL A 44 7.81 -4.88 1.05
CA VAL A 44 6.47 -4.92 1.67
C VAL A 44 5.76 -6.20 1.27
N ASP A 45 5.31 -6.94 2.28
CA ASP A 45 4.50 -8.16 2.11
C ASP A 45 3.00 -7.83 1.98
N GLU A 46 2.21 -8.78 1.45
CA GLU A 46 0.76 -8.61 1.33
C GLU A 46 0.06 -8.34 2.66
N TRP A 47 0.58 -8.90 3.75
CA TRP A 47 0.00 -8.83 5.09
C TRP A 47 0.62 -7.75 5.97
N ASP A 48 1.58 -6.98 5.44
CA ASP A 48 2.12 -5.85 6.18
C ASP A 48 1.00 -4.84 6.49
N SER A 49 0.98 -4.41 7.75
CA SER A 49 -0.06 -3.52 8.27
C SER A 49 0.30 -2.06 8.00
N PHE A 50 -0.66 -1.28 7.53
CA PHE A 50 -0.51 0.14 7.28
C PHE A 50 -1.61 0.94 7.98
N CYS A 51 -1.24 2.15 8.44
CA CYS A 51 -2.24 3.14 8.82
C CYS A 51 -2.81 3.83 7.57
N GLU A 52 -4.01 4.39 7.70
CA GLU A 52 -4.74 5.08 6.64
C GLU A 52 -3.86 6.10 5.86
N LYS A 53 -3.14 6.96 6.58
CA LYS A 53 -2.27 7.96 5.95
C LYS A 53 -1.19 7.34 5.05
N CYS A 54 -0.60 6.23 5.47
CA CYS A 54 0.47 5.57 4.71
C CYS A 54 -0.09 4.80 3.51
N ILE A 55 -1.21 4.09 3.66
CA ILE A 55 -1.82 3.39 2.53
C ILE A 55 -2.35 4.36 1.47
N MET A 56 -2.93 5.49 1.88
CA MET A 56 -3.35 6.55 0.96
C MET A 56 -2.16 7.21 0.24
N ASN A 57 -1.02 7.34 0.91
CA ASN A 57 0.19 7.86 0.28
C ASN A 57 0.73 6.86 -0.76
N TYR A 58 0.81 5.57 -0.44
CA TYR A 58 1.17 4.56 -1.44
C TYR A 58 0.20 4.50 -2.59
N SER A 59 -1.09 4.66 -2.31
CA SER A 59 -2.16 4.74 -3.31
C SER A 59 -1.90 5.81 -4.36
N LYS A 60 -1.49 7.01 -3.95
CA LYS A 60 -1.19 8.11 -4.88
C LYS A 60 0.11 7.86 -5.62
N ASN A 61 1.18 7.52 -4.89
CA ASN A 61 2.51 7.34 -5.46
C ASN A 61 2.57 6.20 -6.48
N SER A 62 1.98 5.03 -6.17
CA SER A 62 1.95 3.87 -7.08
C SER A 62 1.21 4.20 -8.38
N PHE A 63 0.10 4.93 -8.29
CA PHE A 63 -0.65 5.37 -9.47
C PHE A 63 0.14 6.38 -10.33
N GLU A 64 0.80 7.35 -9.71
CA GLU A 64 1.63 8.33 -10.43
C GLU A 64 2.81 7.69 -11.15
N ILE A 65 3.51 6.76 -10.48
CA ILE A 65 4.63 6.01 -11.05
C ILE A 65 4.14 5.16 -12.22
N TRP A 66 3.10 4.34 -12.02
CA TRP A 66 2.54 3.52 -13.10
C TRP A 66 2.10 4.34 -14.31
N LYS A 67 1.46 5.51 -14.06
CA LYS A 67 1.02 6.41 -15.13
C LYS A 67 2.19 7.02 -15.90
N ASN A 68 3.32 7.28 -15.25
CA ASN A 68 4.52 7.79 -15.91
C ASN A 68 5.23 6.70 -16.70
N ASP A 69 5.30 5.48 -16.15
CA ASP A 69 5.87 4.31 -16.84
C ASP A 69 5.05 3.94 -18.08
N SER A 70 3.71 4.04 -18.00
CA SER A 70 2.80 3.70 -19.11
C SER A 70 2.79 4.73 -20.24
N LYS A 71 3.46 5.88 -20.07
CA LYS A 71 3.57 6.94 -21.08
C LYS A 71 4.89 6.91 -21.85
N ASN A 72 5.84 6.10 -21.41
CA ASN A 72 7.10 5.83 -22.11
C ASN A 72 6.97 4.57 -22.95
#